data_AF-A0A1F5YQH7-F1
#
_entry.id   AF-A0A1F5YQH7-F1
#
_cell.length_a   1.000
_cell.length_b   1.000
_cell.length_c   1.000
_cell.angle_alpha   90.00
_cell.angle_beta   90.00
_cell.angle_gamma   90.00
#
_symmetry.space_group_name_H-M   'P 1'
#
loop_
_entity.id
_entity.type
_entity.pdbx_description
1 polymer ?
#
loop_
_entity_poly.entity_id
_entity_poly.type
_entity_poly.pdbx_seq_one_letter_code
_entity_poly.pdbx_strand_id
1 'polypeptide(L)'
;MKKNQHFFFHYISLILLLTVGFLLFYLNQGFPRQQMAVSIAIAVLYVIWGLIHHYLKGDLHYRIVIEYSLIAILSIVIIRGAILR
;
A
#
# COMPACT_ATOMS: atom_id res chain seq x y z
N MET A 1 26.52 0.34 13.42
CA MET A 1 26.03 1.03 12.20
C MET A 1 25.20 0.17 11.22
N LYS A 2 24.98 -1.14 11.42
CA LYS A 2 24.21 -1.99 10.48
C LYS A 2 22.67 -1.96 10.62
N LYS A 3 22.12 -1.43 11.72
CA LYS A 3 20.67 -1.43 12.00
C LYS A 3 19.88 -0.37 11.19
N ASN A 4 20.55 0.70 10.75
CA ASN A 4 19.89 1.85 10.13
C ASN A 4 19.65 1.68 8.61
N GLN A 5 20.43 0.82 7.93
CA GLN A 5 20.30 0.63 6.48
C GLN A 5 19.02 -0.13 6.11
N HIS A 6 18.70 -1.21 6.83
CA HIS A 6 17.44 -1.93 6.61
C HIS A 6 16.21 -1.04 6.81
N PHE A 7 16.24 -0.19 7.83
CA PHE A 7 15.17 0.76 8.09
C PHE A 7 14.94 1.65 6.86
N PHE A 8 15.99 2.30 6.36
CA PHE A 8 15.90 3.23 5.24
C PHE A 8 15.38 2.60 3.95
N PHE A 9 15.86 1.38 3.60
CA PHE A 9 15.43 0.69 2.39
C PHE A 9 13.94 0.29 2.42
N HIS A 10 13.43 -0.16 3.58
CA HIS A 10 12.02 -0.52 3.69
C HIS A 10 11.12 0.71 3.50
N TYR A 11 11.38 1.83 4.18
CA TYR A 11 10.54 3.03 4.01
C TYR A 11 10.63 3.63 2.60
N ILE A 12 11.80 3.59 1.96
CA ILE A 12 11.93 3.99 0.54
C ILE A 12 11.08 3.10 -0.36
N SER A 13 11.10 1.79 -0.16
CA SER A 13 10.28 0.88 -0.96
C SER A 13 8.78 1.15 -0.79
N LEU A 14 8.32 1.51 0.41
CA LEU A 14 6.94 1.93 0.64
C LEU A 14 6.62 3.24 -0.09
N ILE A 15 7.47 4.25 0.01
CA ILE A 15 7.29 5.52 -0.69
C ILE A 15 7.20 5.28 -2.19
N LEU A 16 8.14 4.52 -2.77
CA LEU A 16 8.13 4.20 -4.19
C LEU A 16 6.86 3.45 -4.61
N LEU A 17 6.43 2.44 -3.84
CA LEU A 17 5.19 1.70 -4.09
C LEU A 17 3.98 2.64 -4.15
N LEU A 18 3.86 3.54 -3.16
CA LEU A 18 2.74 4.47 -3.09
C LEU A 18 2.82 5.55 -4.18
N THR A 19 4.00 6.07 -4.48
CA THR A 19 4.20 7.07 -5.54
C THR A 19 3.91 6.49 -6.92
N VAL A 20 4.44 5.31 -7.24
CA VAL A 20 4.15 4.62 -8.51
C VAL A 20 2.67 4.31 -8.61
N GLY A 21 2.07 3.83 -7.53
CA GLY A 21 0.64 3.58 -7.47
C GLY A 21 -0.22 4.82 -7.73
N PHE A 22 0.12 5.94 -7.10
CA PHE A 22 -0.54 7.22 -7.30
C PHE A 22 -0.38 7.72 -8.74
N LEU A 23 0.82 7.64 -9.32
CA LEU A 23 1.07 8.01 -10.71
C LEU A 23 0.23 7.17 -11.67
N LEU A 24 0.19 5.84 -11.49
CA LEU A 24 -0.65 4.96 -12.29
C LEU A 24 -2.14 5.30 -12.15
N PHE A 25 -2.61 5.60 -10.95
CA PHE A 25 -3.99 6.01 -10.71
C PHE A 25 -4.32 7.32 -11.45
N TYR A 26 -3.43 8.30 -11.39
CA TYR A 26 -3.59 9.60 -12.05
C TYR A 26 -3.54 9.48 -13.58
N LEU A 27 -2.59 8.70 -14.13
CA LEU A 27 -2.49 8.46 -15.57
C LEU A 27 -3.70 7.73 -16.15
N ASN A 28 -4.42 6.96 -15.33
CA ASN A 28 -5.66 6.29 -15.73
C ASN A 28 -6.91 7.12 -15.45
N GLN A 29 -6.80 8.44 -15.23
CA GLN A 29 -7.96 9.33 -15.10
C GLN A 29 -8.88 9.23 -16.33
N GLY A 30 -10.19 9.15 -16.10
CA GLY A 30 -11.18 8.92 -17.16
C GLY A 30 -11.44 7.44 -17.46
N PHE A 31 -10.69 6.52 -16.84
CA PHE A 31 -10.86 5.08 -16.98
C PHE A 31 -11.16 4.41 -15.63
N PRO A 32 -12.42 4.48 -15.12
CA PRO A 32 -12.79 4.04 -13.77
C PRO A 32 -12.40 2.60 -13.43
N ARG A 33 -12.52 1.68 -14.41
CA ARG A 33 -12.17 0.27 -14.22
C ARG A 33 -10.67 0.08 -13.96
N GLN A 34 -9.84 0.78 -14.73
CA GLN A 34 -8.39 0.76 -14.58
C GLN A 34 -7.96 1.42 -13.27
N GLN A 35 -8.56 2.55 -12.90
CA GLN A 35 -8.29 3.21 -11.62
C GLN A 35 -8.62 2.28 -10.44
N MET A 36 -9.77 1.60 -10.48
CA MET A 36 -10.14 0.64 -9.44
C MET A 36 -9.17 -0.55 -9.37
N ALA A 37 -8.77 -1.10 -10.53
CA ALA A 37 -7.81 -2.20 -10.59
C ALA A 37 -6.44 -1.80 -10.00
N VAL A 38 -5.94 -0.60 -10.34
CA VAL A 38 -4.72 -0.02 -9.78
C VAL A 38 -4.84 0.15 -8.27
N SER A 39 -5.94 0.70 -7.77
CA SER A 39 -6.16 0.90 -6.33
C SER A 39 -6.20 -0.41 -5.55
N ILE A 40 -6.86 -1.44 -6.06
CA ILE A 40 -6.88 -2.77 -5.44
C ILE A 40 -5.46 -3.36 -5.43
N ALA A 41 -4.73 -3.27 -6.53
CA ALA A 41 -3.37 -3.79 -6.63
C ALA A 41 -2.44 -3.11 -5.61
N ILE A 42 -2.48 -1.79 -5.48
CA ILE A 42 -1.68 -1.03 -4.51
C ILE A 42 -2.06 -1.41 -3.08
N ALA A 43 -3.36 -1.56 -2.78
CA ALA A 43 -3.83 -1.94 -1.46
C ALA A 43 -3.32 -3.33 -1.04
N VAL A 44 -3.34 -4.31 -1.95
CA VAL A 44 -2.77 -5.64 -1.72
C VAL A 44 -1.26 -5.57 -1.51
N LEU A 45 -0.55 -4.85 -2.38
CA LEU A 45 0.90 -4.68 -2.26
C LEU A 45 1.30 -3.96 -0.96
N TYR A 46 0.51 -2.99 -0.50
CA TYR A 46 0.70 -2.31 0.79
C TYR A 46 0.59 -3.28 1.97
N VAL A 47 -0.41 -4.17 1.97
CA VAL A 47 -0.53 -5.20 3.01
C VAL A 47 0.67 -6.14 2.97
N ILE A 48 1.01 -6.68 1.79
CA ILE A 48 2.16 -7.58 1.63
C ILE A 48 3.45 -6.91 2.11
N TRP A 49 3.67 -5.65 1.73
CA TRP A 49 4.82 -4.87 2.17
C TRP A 49 4.86 -4.75 3.70
N GLY A 50 3.73 -4.41 4.33
CA GLY A 50 3.62 -4.28 5.78
C GLY A 50 3.93 -5.58 6.50
N LEU A 51 3.39 -6.69 6.00
CA LEU A 51 3.65 -8.03 6.53
C LEU A 51 5.13 -8.40 6.43
N ILE A 52 5.76 -8.16 5.27
CA ILE A 52 7.20 -8.43 5.08
C ILE A 52 8.04 -7.54 6.00
N HIS A 53 7.72 -6.26 6.09
CA HIS A 53 8.44 -5.31 6.94
C HIS A 53 8.43 -5.73 8.41
N HIS A 54 7.25 -6.07 8.94
CA HIS A 54 7.09 -6.48 10.33
C HIS A 54 7.61 -7.90 10.59
N TYR A 55 7.55 -8.80 9.61
CA TYR A 55 8.17 -10.12 9.71
C TYR A 55 9.69 -10.00 9.86
N LEU A 56 10.33 -9.22 9.00
CA LEU A 56 11.78 -9.00 9.04
C LEU A 56 12.25 -8.23 10.29
N LYS A 57 11.38 -7.40 10.85
CA LYS A 57 11.63 -6.68 12.10
C LYS A 57 11.40 -7.56 13.35
N GLY A 58 10.76 -8.72 13.19
CA GLY A 58 10.47 -9.66 14.27
C GLY A 58 9.32 -9.21 15.17
N ASP A 59 8.49 -8.28 14.73
CA ASP A 59 7.33 -7.75 15.47
C ASP A 59 5.98 -8.09 14.82
N LEU A 60 5.95 -8.98 13.83
CA LEU A 60 4.71 -9.40 13.18
C LEU A 60 3.80 -10.18 14.16
N HIS A 61 2.62 -9.62 14.40
CA HIS A 61 1.57 -10.26 15.18
C HIS A 61 0.18 -9.98 14.56
N TYR A 62 -0.84 -10.75 14.95
CA TYR A 62 -2.18 -10.68 14.37
C TYR A 62 -2.77 -9.26 14.33
N ARG A 63 -2.53 -8.45 15.37
CA ARG A 63 -2.99 -7.06 15.42
C ARG A 63 -2.42 -6.21 14.27
N ILE A 64 -1.15 -6.37 13.89
CA ILE A 64 -0.56 -5.67 12.73
C ILE A 64 -1.21 -6.14 11.43
N VAL A 65 -1.43 -7.45 11.27
CA VAL A 65 -2.11 -8.00 10.08
C VAL A 65 -3.48 -7.35 9.90
N ILE A 66 -4.24 -7.23 10.99
CA ILE A 66 -5.56 -6.59 11.00
C ILE A 66 -5.45 -5.10 10.70
N GLU A 67 -4.53 -4.38 11.33
CA GLU A 67 -4.31 -2.94 11.10
C GLU A 67 -4.05 -2.64 9.61
N TYR A 68 -3.10 -3.32 8.97
CA TYR A 68 -2.79 -3.10 7.56
C TYR A 68 -3.95 -3.51 6.65
N SER A 69 -4.64 -4.61 6.96
CA SER A 69 -5.80 -5.07 6.19
C SER A 69 -6.96 -4.07 6.26
N LEU A 70 -7.24 -3.53 7.45
CA LEU A 70 -8.29 -2.52 7.63
C LEU A 70 -7.97 -1.23 6.89
N ILE A 71 -6.70 -0.77 6.92
CA ILE A 71 -6.26 0.41 6.17
C ILE A 71 -6.41 0.20 4.65
N ALA A 72 -6.05 -0.99 4.15
CA ALA A 72 -6.20 -1.35 2.75
C ALA A 72 -7.68 -1.34 2.30
N ILE A 73 -8.56 -1.97 3.10
CA ILE A 73 -10.00 -2.00 2.83
C ILE A 73 -10.59 -0.58 2.86
N LEU A 74 -10.25 0.20 3.89
CA LEU A 74 -10.71 1.58 4.02
C LEU A 74 -10.29 2.44 2.82
N SER A 75 -9.05 2.28 2.36
CA SER A 75 -8.52 2.98 1.19
C SER A 75 -9.32 2.65 -0.06
N ILE A 76 -9.64 1.37 -0.30
CA ILE A 76 -10.46 0.94 -1.45
C ILE A 76 -11.87 1.55 -1.37
N VAL A 77 -12.49 1.57 -0.19
CA VAL A 77 -13.83 2.17 0.02
C VAL A 77 -13.83 3.66 -0.32
N ILE A 78 -12.84 4.40 0.17
CA ILE A 78 -12.70 5.84 -0.07
C ILE A 78 -12.45 6.10 -1.57
N ILE A 79 -11.52 5.38 -2.18
CA ILE A 79 -11.16 5.58 -3.60
C ILE A 79 -12.32 5.22 -4.51
N ARG A 80 -13.09 4.16 -4.21
CA ARG A 80 -14.30 3.83 -4.96
C ARG A 80 -15.27 5.02 -4.98
N GLY A 81 -15.44 5.72 -3.86
CA GLY A 81 -16.24 6.94 -3.78
C GLY A 81 -15.66 8.09 -4.63
N ALA A 82 -14.34 8.19 -4.73
CA ALA A 82 -13.67 9.21 -5.55
C ALA A 82 -13.77 8.93 -7.06
N ILE A 83 -13.71 7.66 -7.47
CA ILE A 83 -13.84 7.23 -8.88
C ILE A 83 -15.27 7.43 -9.42
N LEU A 84 -16.28 7.33 -8.56
CA LEU A 84 -17.70 7.42 -8.93
C LEU A 84 -18.24 8.86 -9.02
N ARG A 85 -17.39 9.87 -8.81
CA ARG A 85 -17.73 11.28 -9.04
C ARG A 85 -17.71 11.60 -10.53
#